data_AF-A0A7W9M5H6-F1
#
_entry.id   AF-A0A7W9M5H6-F1
#
_cell.length_a   1.000
_cell.length_b   1.000
_cell.length_c   1.000
_cell.angle_alpha   90.00
_cell.angle_beta   90.00
_cell.angle_gamma   90.00
#
_symmetry.space_group_name_H-M   'P 1'
#
loop_
_entity.id
_entity.type
_entity.pdbx_description
1 polymer ?
#
loop_
_entity_poly.entity_id
_entity_poly.type
_entity_poly.pdbx_seq_one_letter_code
_entity_poly.pdbx_strand_id
1 'polypeptide(L)'
;MTVKASHLRELLNSQLPDPNLVLIEGRLEVVPVDLLDADHYRGALLLLSRSELLARGVDETSPDDELELQAATISTAVNDLGA
;
A
#
# COMPACT_ATOMS: atom_id res chain seq x y z
N MET A 1 -3.08 7.73 10.45
CA MET A 1 -2.63 7.79 9.04
C MET A 1 -3.81 7.45 8.14
N THR A 2 -3.86 7.95 6.90
CA THR A 2 -4.96 7.66 5.96
C THR A 2 -4.42 7.20 4.62
N VAL A 3 -4.72 5.95 4.27
CA VAL A 3 -4.54 5.38 2.93
C VAL A 3 -5.67 5.89 2.04
N LYS A 4 -5.37 6.23 0.79
CA LYS A 4 -6.31 6.74 -0.20
C LYS A 4 -6.38 5.78 -1.40
N ALA A 5 -7.48 5.83 -2.14
CA ALA A 5 -7.64 5.09 -3.39
C ALA A 5 -6.49 5.34 -4.38
N SER A 6 -5.95 6.56 -4.43
CA SER A 6 -4.80 6.91 -5.27
C SER A 6 -3.55 6.10 -4.95
N HIS A 7 -3.27 5.81 -3.67
CA HIS A 7 -2.11 4.98 -3.29
C HIS A 7 -2.31 3.52 -3.70
N LEU A 8 -3.55 3.02 -3.63
CA LEU A 8 -3.86 1.66 -4.11
C LEU A 8 -3.76 1.59 -5.64
N ARG A 9 -4.27 2.61 -6.35
CA ARG A 9 -4.15 2.76 -7.81
C ARG A 9 -2.68 2.75 -8.23
N GLU A 10 -1.84 3.49 -7.51
CA GLU A 10 -0.40 3.57 -7.76
C GLU A 10 0.26 2.19 -7.55
N LEU A 11 -0.07 1.51 -6.46
CA LEU A 11 0.44 0.16 -6.17
C LEU A 11 0.04 -0.85 -7.26
N LEU A 12 -1.21 -0.81 -7.71
CA LEU A 12 -1.76 -1.72 -8.74
C LEU A 12 -1.15 -1.46 -10.13
N ASN A 13 -0.94 -0.19 -10.49
CA ASN A 13 -0.38 0.22 -11.78
C ASN A 13 1.15 0.30 -11.79
N SER A 14 1.80 0.00 -10.66
CA SER A 14 3.27 0.07 -10.55
C SER A 14 3.93 -0.95 -11.46
N GLN A 15 4.96 -0.50 -12.19
CA GLN A 15 5.82 -1.36 -13.03
C GLN A 15 7.02 -1.91 -12.26
N LEU A 16 7.11 -1.64 -10.95
CA LEU A 16 8.16 -2.17 -10.10
C LEU A 16 7.99 -3.69 -9.93
N PRO A 17 9.09 -4.46 -9.79
CA PRO A 17 9.00 -5.85 -9.41
C PRO A 17 8.46 -5.97 -7.99
N ASP A 18 7.45 -6.82 -7.80
CA ASP A 18 6.78 -7.07 -6.52
C ASP A 18 6.54 -5.78 -5.70
N PRO A 19 5.67 -4.87 -6.19
CA PRO A 19 5.49 -3.57 -5.57
C PRO A 19 4.74 -3.70 -4.24
N ASN A 20 5.16 -2.90 -3.27
CA ASN A 20 4.64 -2.86 -1.92
C ASN A 20 4.36 -1.41 -1.51
N LEU A 21 3.23 -1.18 -0.86
CA LEU A 21 2.94 0.08 -0.19
C LEU A 21 3.54 0.04 1.22
N VAL A 22 4.41 1.01 1.50
CA VAL A 22 5.07 1.16 2.79
C VAL A 22 4.74 2.49 3.43
N LEU A 23 4.83 2.53 4.77
CA LEU A 23 4.80 3.75 5.55
C LEU A 23 6.21 4.05 6.05
N ILE A 24 6.80 5.16 5.60
CA ILE A 24 8.11 5.62 6.04
C ILE A 24 8.06 7.11 6.40
N GLU A 25 8.53 7.47 7.59
CA GLU A 25 8.57 8.86 8.08
C GLU A 25 7.21 9.60 7.96
N GLY A 26 6.10 8.89 8.14
CA GLY A 26 4.75 9.47 8.01
C GLY A 26 4.30 9.68 6.55
N ARG A 27 5.00 9.11 5.56
CA ARG A 27 4.64 9.13 4.14
C ARG A 27 4.35 7.73 3.63
N LEU A 28 3.40 7.64 2.71
CA LEU A 28 3.05 6.40 2.01
C LEU A 28 3.77 6.37 0.67
N GLU A 29 4.52 5.31 0.39
CA GLU A 29 5.29 5.17 -0.84
C GLU A 29 5.20 3.74 -1.40
N VAL A 30 5.24 3.61 -2.73
CA VAL A 30 5.28 2.31 -3.41
C VAL A 30 6.71 1.97 -3.78
N VAL A 31 7.21 0.85 -3.26
CA VAL A 31 8.60 0.41 -3.42
C VAL A 31 8.66 -1.06 -3.82
N PRO A 32 9.69 -1.50 -4.57
CA PRO A 32 9.90 -2.92 -4.80
C PRO A 32 10.35 -3.60 -3.50
N VAL A 33 10.00 -4.88 -3.35
CA VAL A 33 10.34 -5.66 -2.14
C VAL A 33 11.84 -5.65 -1.83
N ASP A 34 12.69 -5.68 -2.85
CA ASP A 34 14.15 -5.74 -2.72
C ASP A 34 14.76 -4.48 -2.09
N LEU A 35 14.04 -3.35 -2.10
CA LEU A 35 14.51 -2.11 -1.49
C LEU A 35 14.09 -1.95 -0.02
N LEU A 36 13.24 -2.83 0.51
CA LEU A 36 12.78 -2.73 1.90
C LEU A 36 13.92 -2.83 2.92
N ASP A 37 14.96 -3.60 2.61
CA ASP A 37 16.16 -3.76 3.46
C ASP A 37 17.23 -2.69 3.22
N ALA A 38 17.04 -1.82 2.23
CA ALA A 38 17.98 -0.75 1.95
C ALA A 38 17.96 0.31 3.06
N ASP A 39 19.11 0.92 3.34
CA ASP A 39 19.25 1.91 4.42
C ASP A 39 18.26 3.08 4.31
N HIS A 40 17.86 3.45 3.10
CA HIS A 40 16.89 4.50 2.84
C HIS A 40 15.47 4.16 3.32
N TYR A 41 15.12 2.87 3.32
CA TYR A 41 13.81 2.37 3.77
C TYR A 41 13.87 1.70 5.14
N ARG A 42 14.99 1.82 5.85
CA ARG A 42 15.16 1.29 7.19
C ARG A 42 14.15 1.95 8.13
N GLY A 43 13.24 1.14 8.70
CA GLY A 43 12.14 1.63 9.53
C GLY A 43 10.84 1.89 8.77
N ALA A 44 10.80 1.61 7.46
CA ALA A 44 9.56 1.51 6.72
C ALA A 44 8.71 0.36 7.27
N LEU A 45 7.44 0.64 7.51
CA LEU A 45 6.46 -0.37 7.85
C LEU A 45 5.78 -0.85 6.56
N LEU A 46 5.90 -2.13 6.25
CA LEU A 46 5.14 -2.75 5.16
C LEU A 46 3.66 -2.71 5.52
N LEU A 47 2.85 -2.01 4.71
CA LEU A 47 1.41 -1.95 4.93
C LEU A 47 0.68 -3.01 4.13
N LEU A 48 1.00 -3.11 2.84
CA LEU A 48 0.44 -4.14 1.98
C LEU A 48 1.26 -4.34 0.70
N SER A 49 1.13 -5.52 0.10
CA SER A 49 1.63 -5.80 -1.24
C SER A 49 0.53 -5.70 -2.31
N ARG A 50 0.93 -5.59 -3.59
CA ARG A 50 -0.02 -5.70 -4.70
C ARG A 50 -0.74 -7.05 -4.73
N SER A 51 -0.05 -8.15 -4.42
CA SER A 51 -0.66 -9.48 -4.39
C SER A 51 -1.75 -9.59 -3.33
N GLU A 52 -1.60 -8.90 -2.20
CA GLU A 52 -2.61 -8.82 -1.16
C GLU A 52 -3.82 -7.94 -1.54
N LEU A 53 -3.68 -6.94 -2.43
CA LEU A 53 -4.86 -6.25 -2.99
C LEU A 53 -5.64 -7.15 -3.94
N LEU A 54 -4.92 -7.84 -4.83
CA LEU A 54 -5.52 -8.79 -5.77
C LEU A 54 -6.25 -9.90 -5.01
N ALA A 55 -5.68 -10.40 -3.91
CA ALA A 55 -6.32 -11.39 -3.04
C ALA A 55 -7.59 -10.87 -2.33
N ARG A 56 -7.72 -9.54 -2.19
CA ARG A 56 -8.93 -8.89 -1.67
C ARG A 56 -9.97 -8.60 -2.76
N GLY A 57 -9.72 -9.03 -4.00
CA GLY A 57 -10.63 -8.89 -5.13
C GLY A 57 -10.53 -7.55 -5.85
N VAL A 58 -9.51 -6.74 -5.55
CA VAL A 58 -9.32 -5.42 -6.14
C VAL A 58 -8.13 -5.44 -7.10
N ASP A 59 -8.32 -4.95 -8.31
CA ASP A 59 -7.32 -4.91 -9.37
C ASP A 59 -7.22 -3.54 -10.05
N GLU A 60 -6.35 -3.41 -11.06
CA GLU A 60 -6.13 -2.15 -11.78
C GLU A 60 -7.37 -1.60 -12.51
N THR A 61 -8.37 -2.45 -12.75
CA THR A 61 -9.64 -2.10 -13.40
C THR A 61 -10.76 -1.78 -12.41
N SER A 62 -10.54 -2.05 -11.12
CA SER A 62 -11.50 -1.72 -10.07
C SER A 62 -11.83 -0.22 -10.06
N PRO A 63 -13.11 0.13 -9.90
CA PRO A 63 -13.55 1.52 -9.85
C PRO A 63 -13.07 2.25 -8.59
N ASP A 64 -13.07 3.57 -8.65
CA ASP A 64 -12.55 4.44 -7.59
C ASP A 64 -13.26 4.26 -6.25
N ASP A 65 -14.56 4.03 -6.24
CA ASP A 65 -15.38 3.81 -5.05
C ASP A 65 -15.02 2.51 -4.31
N GLU A 66 -14.75 1.43 -5.06
CA GLU A 66 -14.25 0.17 -4.49
C GLU A 66 -12.85 0.36 -3.87
N LEU A 67 -11.98 1.10 -4.56
CA LEU A 67 -10.65 1.43 -4.05
C LEU A 67 -10.70 2.33 -2.82
N GLU A 68 -11.66 3.26 -2.73
CA GLU A 68 -11.88 4.08 -1.54
C GLU A 68 -12.33 3.25 -0.34
N LEU A 69 -13.28 2.32 -0.55
CA LEU A 69 -13.72 1.40 0.49
C LEU A 69 -12.57 0.54 1.01
N GLN A 70 -11.75 0.01 0.10
CA GLN A 70 -10.58 -0.79 0.45
C GLN A 70 -9.54 0.04 1.20
N ALA A 71 -9.29 1.28 0.76
CA ALA A 71 -8.35 2.19 1.41
C ALA A 71 -8.81 2.59 2.82
N ALA A 72 -10.12 2.79 3.04
CA ALA A 72 -10.68 3.07 4.37
C ALA A 72 -10.51 1.87 5.32
N THR A 73 -10.73 0.66 4.82
CA THR A 73 -10.52 -0.58 5.59
C THR A 73 -9.07 -0.74 6.01
N ILE A 74 -8.13 -0.55 5.07
CA ILE A 74 -6.69 -0.60 5.34
C ILE A 74 -6.30 0.50 6.33
N SER A 75 -6.80 1.73 6.14
CA SER A 75 -6.50 2.85 7.05
C SER A 75 -6.87 2.55 8.49
N THR A 76 -8.02 1.90 8.71
CA THR A 76 -8.46 1.47 10.04
C THR A 76 -7.48 0.46 10.63
N ALA A 77 -7.16 -0.60 9.89
CA ALA A 77 -6.21 -1.63 10.35
C ALA A 77 -4.81 -1.07 10.67
N VAL A 78 -4.33 -0.10 9.87
CA VAL A 78 -3.05 0.56 10.10
C VAL A 78 -3.07 1.44 11.36
N ASN A 79 -4.18 2.13 11.63
CA ASN A 79 -4.32 2.91 12.85
C ASN A 79 -4.36 2.02 14.10
N ASP A 80 -4.94 0.82 14.00
CA ASP A 80 -4.95 -0.16 15.09
C ASP A 80 -3.57 -0.77 15.35
N LEU A 81 -2.72 -0.89 14.32
CA LEU A 81 -1.33 -1.36 14.45
C LEU A 81 -0.36 -0.31 15.03
N GLY A 82 -0.71 0.97 14.95
CA GLY A 82 0.10 2.10 15.45
C GLY A 82 -0.34 2.63 16.82
N ALA A 83 -1.31 1.99 17.47
CA ALA A 83 -1.86 2.36 18.79
C ALA A 83 -1.13 1.68 19.96
#